data_AF-F8NBQ7-F1
#
_entry.id   AF-F8NBQ7-F1
#
_cell.length_a   1.000
_cell.length_b   1.000
_cell.length_c   1.000
_cell.angle_alpha   90.00
_cell.angle_beta   90.00
_cell.angle_gamma   90.00
#
_symmetry.space_group_name_H-M   'P 1'
#
loop_
_entity.id
_entity.type
_entity.pdbx_description
1 polymer ?
#
loop_
_entity_poly.entity_id
_entity_poly.type
_entity_poly.pdbx_seq_one_letter_code
_entity_poly.pdbx_strand_id
1 'polypeptide(L)' 'MIANREFDFSVSAYSVACSRRYDLVLLPWGATEPHNLHLPYLTDCILSHDVAVEAAVKLM' A
#
# COMPACT_ATOMS: atom_id res chain seq x y z
N MET A 1 12.45 1.46 -1.32
CA MET A 1 11.08 1.72 -1.84
C MET A 1 11.04 3.15 -2.33
N ILE A 2 10.77 3.39 -3.61
CA ILE A 2 10.53 4.74 -4.12
C ILE A 2 9.12 5.12 -3.64
N ALA A 3 8.98 6.21 -2.89
CA ALA A 3 7.69 6.64 -2.37
C ALA A 3 6.77 7.05 -3.53
N ASN A 4 5.75 6.25 -3.84
CA ASN A 4 4.77 6.57 -4.87
C ASN A 4 3.58 7.31 -4.26
N ARG A 5 3.66 8.64 -4.19
CA ARG A 5 2.62 9.48 -3.60
C ARG A 5 1.32 9.51 -4.40
N GLU A 6 1.31 9.00 -5.63
CA GLU A 6 0.11 8.96 -6.48
C GLU A 6 -0.75 7.72 -6.21
N PHE A 7 -0.14 6.57 -5.90
CA PHE A 7 -0.85 5.29 -5.71
C PHE A 7 -0.76 4.70 -4.31
N ASP A 8 0.17 5.19 -3.49
CA ASP A 8 0.30 4.80 -2.08
C ASP A 8 -0.23 5.93 -1.17
N PHE A 9 -1.40 5.69 -0.59
CA PHE A 9 -2.04 6.64 0.31
C PHE A 9 -1.27 6.83 1.64
N SER A 10 -0.46 5.87 2.08
CA SER A 10 0.31 5.94 3.33
C SER A 10 1.38 7.04 3.31
N VAL A 11 1.82 7.44 2.11
CA VAL A 11 2.82 8.51 1.88
C VAL A 11 2.30 9.67 1.01
N SER A 12 1.01 9.64 0.65
CA SER A 12 0.38 10.66 -0.18
C SER A 12 0.06 11.93 0.59
N ALA A 13 -0.45 12.94 -0.12
CA ALA A 13 -1.05 14.14 0.44
C ALA A 13 -2.32 14.45 -0.32
N TYR A 14 -3.26 15.15 0.32
CA TYR A 14 -4.55 15.50 -0.28
C TYR A 14 -4.40 16.15 -1.66
N SER A 15 -3.47 17.11 -1.81
CA SER A 15 -3.22 17.80 -3.09
C SER A 15 -2.80 16.86 -4.23
N VAL A 16 -2.14 15.74 -3.92
CA VAL A 16 -1.74 14.73 -4.90
C VAL A 16 -2.92 13.84 -5.23
N ALA A 17 -3.57 13.26 -4.22
CA ALA A 17 -4.71 12.37 -4.42
C ALA A 17 -5.89 13.09 -5.13
N CYS A 18 -6.19 14.33 -4.79
CA CYS A 18 -7.31 15.04 -5.43
C CYS A 18 -7.01 15.49 -6.88
N SER A 19 -5.76 15.40 -7.34
CA SER A 19 -5.36 15.83 -8.69
C SER A 19 -5.63 14.79 -9.79
N ARG A 20 -5.99 13.56 -9.40
CA ARG A 20 -6.29 12.44 -10.31
C ARG A 20 -7.71 11.92 -10.10
N ARG A 21 -8.26 11.31 -11.14
CA ARG A 21 -9.45 10.45 -11.06
C ARG A 21 -8.94 9.02 -10.86
N TYR A 22 -9.46 8.33 -9.84
CA TYR A 22 -9.15 6.93 -9.58
C TYR A 22 -10.35 6.07 -9.95
N ASP A 23 -10.12 5.01 -10.74
CA ASP A 23 -11.17 4.09 -11.19
C ASP A 23 -11.40 2.92 -10.22
N LEU A 24 -10.37 2.57 -9.43
CA LEU A 24 -10.38 1.48 -8.46
C LEU A 24 -9.67 1.88 -7.18
N VAL A 25 -10.17 1.39 -6.04
CA VAL A 25 -9.52 1.52 -4.74
C VAL A 25 -9.13 0.13 -4.24
N LEU A 26 -7.90 -0.01 -3.75
CA LEU A 26 -7.41 -1.21 -3.10
C LEU A 26 -7.34 -0.97 -1.59
N LEU A 27 -7.87 -1.89 -0.79
CA LEU A 27 -7.78 -1.86 0.67
C LEU A 27 -6.96 -3.08 1.13
N PRO A 28 -5.64 -2.92 1.33
CA PRO A 28 -4.82 -3.96 1.94
C PRO A 28 -5.34 -4.26 3.35
N TRP A 29 -5.54 -5.53 3.65
CA TRP A 29 -6.03 -6.00 4.94
C TRP A 29 -5.13 -7.12 5.45
N GLY A 30 -4.54 -6.90 6.62
CA GLY A 30 -3.73 -7.90 7.31
C GLY A 30 -4.14 -8.09 8.76
N ALA A 31 -3.19 -8.56 9.57
CA ALA A 31 -3.36 -8.81 10.99
C ALA A 31 -2.18 -8.25 11.81
N THR A 32 -2.39 -8.16 13.11
CA THR A 32 -1.33 -7.98 14.11
C THR A 32 -1.09 -9.33 14.76
N GLU A 33 -0.20 -10.13 14.19
CA GLU A 33 0.00 -11.54 14.56
C GLU A 33 1.49 -11.91 14.58
N PRO A 34 1.96 -12.71 15.57
CA PRO A 34 3.35 -13.17 15.59
C PRO A 34 3.68 -14.04 14.36
N HIS A 35 4.67 -13.60 13.60
CA HIS A 35 5.20 -14.33 12.44
C HIS A 35 6.58 -14.93 12.75
N ASN A 36 6.62 -15.93 13.63
CA ASN A 36 7.88 -16.50 14.14
C ASN A 36 8.77 -15.43 14.84
N LEU A 37 10.00 -15.77 15.22
CA LEU A 37 10.89 -14.90 16.00
C LEU A 37 11.62 -13.83 15.16
N HIS A 38 11.48 -13.87 13.82
CA HIS A 38 12.30 -13.07 12.91
C HIS A 38 11.49 -12.13 12.01
N LEU A 39 10.16 -12.29 11.91
CA LEU A 39 9.33 -11.40 11.12
C LEU A 39 8.53 -10.41 11.99
N PRO A 40 8.16 -9.26 11.42
CA PRO A 40 7.30 -8.29 12.08
C PRO A 40 5.90 -8.83 12.39
N TYR A 41 5.24 -8.27 13.41
CA TYR A 41 3.83 -8.57 13.69
C TYR A 41 2.87 -8.13 12.57
N LEU A 42 3.29 -7.17 11.75
CA LEU A 42 2.49 -6.59 10.68
C LEU A 42 2.81 -7.19 9.30
N THR A 43 3.41 -8.39 9.26
CA THR A 43 3.78 -9.03 7.98
C THR A 43 2.63 -9.06 6.99
N ASP A 44 1.42 -9.43 7.43
CA ASP A 44 0.24 -9.47 6.55
C ASP A 44 -0.15 -8.10 6.00
N CYS A 45 -0.01 -7.04 6.81
CA CYS A 45 -0.28 -5.67 6.38
C CYS A 45 0.78 -5.18 5.40
N ILE A 46 2.06 -5.41 5.69
CA ILE A 46 3.19 -4.95 4.87
C ILE A 46 3.17 -5.62 3.49
N LEU A 47 3.01 -6.96 3.46
CA LEU A 47 3.05 -7.70 2.20
C LEU A 47 1.83 -7.40 1.31
N SER A 48 0.63 -7.34 1.90
CA SER A 48 -0.58 -7.00 1.13
C SER A 48 -0.53 -5.56 0.60
N HIS A 49 0.01 -4.63 1.39
CA HIS A 49 0.25 -3.25 0.97
C HIS A 49 1.20 -3.17 -0.23
N ASP A 50 2.38 -3.77 -0.12
CA ASP A 50 3.42 -3.66 -1.14
C ASP A 50 2.98 -4.28 -2.47
N VAL A 51 2.30 -5.42 -2.43
CA VAL A 51 1.72 -6.06 -3.63
C VAL A 51 0.65 -5.18 -4.27
N ALA A 52 -0.24 -4.56 -3.48
CA ALA A 52 -1.28 -3.68 -3.99
C ALA A 52 -0.71 -2.42 -4.67
N VAL A 53 0.29 -1.79 -4.05
CA VAL A 53 0.97 -0.61 -4.62
C VAL A 53 1.71 -1.00 -5.91
N GLU A 54 2.45 -2.11 -5.92
CA GLU A 54 3.17 -2.55 -7.12
C GLU A 54 2.21 -2.86 -8.28
N ALA A 55 1.08 -3.52 -8.00
CA ALA A 55 0.05 -3.79 -9.00
C ALA A 55 -0.56 -2.51 -9.56
N ALA A 56 -0.89 -1.54 -8.70
CA ALA A 56 -1.44 -0.25 -9.13
C ALA A 56 -0.47 0.53 -10.03
N VAL A 57 0.83 0.49 -9.73
CA VAL A 57 1.87 1.13 -10.55
C VAL A 57 2.00 0.49 -11.92
N LYS A 58 1.86 -0.84 -12.04
CA LYS A 58 2.02 -1.56 -13.32
C LYS A 58 0.82 -1.42 -14.28
N LEU A 59 -0.34 -1.02 -13.78
CA LEU A 59 -1.56 -0.85 -14.59
C LEU A 59 -1.62 0.52 -15.30
N MET A 60 -0.66 1.41 -15.04
CA MET A 60 -0.53 2.76 -15.62
C MET A 60 0.60 2.80 -16.65
#